data_AF-A0A3G2C5T5-F1
#
_entry.id   AF-A0A3G2C5T5-F1
#
_cell.length_a   1.000
_cell.length_b   1.000
_cell.length_c   1.000
_cell.angle_alpha   90.00
_cell.angle_beta   90.00
_cell.angle_gamma   90.00
#
_symmetry.space_group_name_H-M   'P 1'
#
loop_
_entity.id
_entity.type
_entity.pdbx_description
1 polymer ?
#
loop_
_entity_poly.entity_id
_entity_poly.type
_entity_poly.pdbx_seq_one_letter_code
_entity_poly.pdbx_strand_id
1 'polypeptide(L)' 'PQTRRLSALGPGGLSRERAGLEVRDVHPSHYGRMCPIETPEGPNIGLIGS' A
#
# COMPACT_ATOMS: atom_id res chain seq x y z
N PRO A 1 10.15 8.88 -8.64
CA PRO A 1 9.29 9.60 -9.61
C PRO A 1 7.81 9.33 -9.26
N GLN A 2 7.01 10.37 -9.07
CA GLN A 2 5.63 10.25 -8.56
C GLN A 2 4.70 9.42 -9.48
N THR A 3 5.13 9.17 -10.70
CA THR A 3 4.45 8.43 -11.77
C THR A 3 4.38 6.91 -11.58
N ARG A 4 5.15 6.32 -10.66
CA ARG A 4 5.12 4.86 -10.36
C ARG A 4 4.43 4.53 -9.03
N ARG A 5 3.60 5.43 -8.51
CA ARG A 5 2.93 5.23 -7.22
C ARG A 5 1.70 4.35 -7.39
N LEU A 6 1.68 3.21 -6.71
CA LEU A 6 0.53 2.32 -6.60
C LEU A 6 -0.27 2.70 -5.34
N SER A 7 -1.58 2.90 -5.47
CA SER A 7 -2.48 3.27 -4.37
C SER A 7 -3.66 2.32 -4.31
N ALA A 8 -3.89 1.71 -3.15
CA ALA A 8 -5.09 0.93 -2.86
C ALA A 8 -6.28 1.83 -2.46
N LEU A 9 -6.06 3.15 -2.30
CA LEU A 9 -7.07 4.13 -1.94
C LEU A 9 -7.74 4.72 -3.19
N GLY A 10 -9.08 4.85 -3.17
CA GLY A 10 -9.85 5.49 -4.24
C GLY A 10 -11.29 4.98 -4.34
N PRO A 11 -12.09 5.48 -5.30
CA PRO A 11 -13.44 4.97 -5.56
C PRO A 11 -13.39 3.47 -5.94
N GLY A 12 -14.02 2.61 -5.14
CA GLY A 12 -13.96 1.14 -5.30
C GLY A 12 -12.74 0.48 -4.65
N GLY A 13 -11.81 1.26 -4.09
CA GLY A 13 -10.66 0.79 -3.31
C GLY A 13 -10.92 0.78 -1.81
N LEU A 14 -9.86 0.57 -1.03
CA LEU A 14 -9.93 0.51 0.42
C LEU A 14 -10.09 1.92 1.02
N SER A 15 -10.99 2.06 2.00
CA SER A 15 -11.03 3.23 2.88
C SER A 15 -9.97 3.09 3.98
N ARG A 16 -9.28 4.17 4.33
CA ARG A 16 -8.19 4.15 5.34
C ARG A 16 -8.64 3.58 6.69
N GLU A 17 -9.90 3.79 7.06
CA GLU A 17 -10.51 3.30 8.31
C GLU A 17 -10.95 1.82 8.25
N ARG A 18 -11.15 1.25 7.06
CA ARG A 18 -11.55 -0.16 6.86
C ARG A 18 -10.40 -1.08 6.45
N ALA A 19 -9.24 -0.53 6.12
CA ALA A 19 -8.06 -1.32 5.82
C ALA A 19 -7.42 -1.83 7.12
N GLY A 20 -7.78 -3.06 7.50
CA GLY A 20 -7.23 -3.78 8.65
C GLY A 20 -5.75 -4.15 8.48
N LEU A 21 -5.19 -4.85 9.47
CA LEU A 21 -3.77 -5.20 9.52
C LEU A 21 -3.34 -6.07 8.31
N GLU A 22 -4.18 -7.04 7.92
CA GLU A 22 -3.86 -8.02 6.87
C GLU A 22 -3.59 -7.41 5.48
N VAL A 23 -4.19 -6.25 5.19
CA VAL A 23 -3.96 -5.52 3.92
C VAL A 23 -2.84 -4.48 4.01
N ARG A 24 -2.29 -4.24 5.20
CA ARG A 24 -1.13 -3.37 5.42
C ARG A 24 0.18 -4.15 5.51
N ASP A 25 0.10 -5.46 5.77
CA ASP A 25 1.26 -6.33 5.86
C ASP A 25 1.87 -6.66 4.50
N VAL A 26 3.17 -6.97 4.51
CA VAL A 26 3.90 -7.36 3.31
C VAL A 26 3.63 -8.83 3.02
N HIS A 27 2.87 -9.12 1.98
CA HIS A 27 2.70 -10.48 1.50
C HIS A 27 3.94 -10.93 0.70
N PRO A 28 4.41 -12.19 0.80
CA PRO A 28 5.59 -12.67 0.08
C PRO A 28 5.52 -12.49 -1.45
N SER A 29 4.32 -12.43 -2.02
CA SER A 29 4.10 -12.16 -3.46
C SER A 29 4.50 -10.76 -3.91
N HIS A 30 4.73 -9.83 -2.97
CA HIS A 30 5.18 -8.46 -3.23
C HIS A 30 6.67 -8.41 -3.60
N TYR A 31 7.46 -9.41 -3.19
CA TYR A 31 8.90 -9.46 -3.47
C TYR A 31 9.18 -9.41 -4.98
N GLY A 32 9.93 -8.39 -5.41
CA GLY A 32 10.27 -8.17 -6.82
C GLY A 32 9.17 -7.52 -7.69
N ARG A 33 8.00 -7.17 -7.11
CA ARG A 33 6.89 -6.52 -7.84
C ARG A 33 6.44 -5.19 -7.21
N MET A 34 6.51 -5.08 -5.89
CA MET A 34 6.17 -3.88 -5.13
C MET A 34 7.25 -3.67 -4.06
N CYS A 35 7.72 -2.44 -3.89
CA CYS A 35 8.74 -2.17 -2.87
C CYS A 35 8.09 -2.18 -1.48
N PRO A 36 8.45 -3.10 -0.56
CA PRO A 36 7.87 -3.14 0.78
C PRO A 36 8.39 -2.02 1.70
N ILE A 37 9.46 -1.34 1.28
CA ILE A 37 10.16 -0.31 2.07
C ILE A 37 9.65 1.09 1.72
N GLU A 38 9.35 1.35 0.44
CA GLU A 38 8.89 2.66 -0.03
C GLU A 38 7.37 2.79 0.15
N THR A 39 6.93 2.76 1.41
CA THR A 39 5.54 3.09 1.79
C THR A 39 5.53 4.31 2.71
N PRO A 40 4.52 5.18 2.64
CA PRO A 40 4.44 6.33 3.52
C PRO A 40 4.16 5.92 4.95
N GLU A 41 4.82 6.57 5.90
CA GLU A 41 4.61 6.36 7.33
C GLU A 41 3.21 6.82 7.77
N GLY A 42 2.72 6.27 8.89
CA GLY A 42 1.43 6.66 9.49
C GLY A 42 0.22 5.92 8.90
N PRO A 43 -0.97 6.54 8.81
CA PRO A 43 -2.23 5.86 8.47
C PRO A 43 -2.29 5.20 7.08
N ASN A 44 -1.30 5.47 6.22
CA ASN A 44 -1.23 4.98 4.85
C ASN A 44 -0.19 3.87 4.64
N ILE A 45 0.47 3.42 5.72
CA ILE A 45 1.45 2.35 5.66
C ILE A 45 0.81 1.09 5.06
N GLY A 46 1.48 0.51 4.07
CA GLY A 46 0.98 -0.65 3.30
C GLY A 46 -0.16 -0.38 2.32
N LEU A 47 -0.77 0.81 2.32
CA LEU A 47 -1.88 1.15 1.39
C LEU A 47 -1.41 1.89 0.14
N ILE A 48 -0.19 2.42 0.19
CA ILE A 48 0.43 3.15 -0.90
C ILE A 48 1.88 2.71 -1.00
N GLY A 49 2.31 2.31 -2.20
CA GLY A 49 3.67 1.85 -2.47
C GLY A 49 4.17 2.31 -3.82
N SER A 50 5.39 1.91 -4.16
CA SER A 50 6.00 2.06 -5.49
C SER A 50 6.17 0.72 -6.21
#